data_AF-A0A3A9WBW1-F1
#
_entry.id   AF-A0A3A9WBW1-F1
#
_cell.length_a   1.000
_cell.length_b   1.000
_cell.length_c   1.000
_cell.angle_alpha   90.00
_cell.angle_beta   90.00
_cell.angle_gamma   90.00
#
_symmetry.space_group_name_H-M   'P 1'
#
loop_
_entity.id
_entity.type
_entity.pdbx_description
1 polymer ?
#
loop_
_entity_poly.entity_id
_entity_poly.type
_entity_poly.pdbx_seq_one_letter_code
_entity_poly.pdbx_strand_id
1 'polypeptide(L)'
;MVRSITMLFIVVLWSSCNIGKQHENATNEIKGWQEIYRNDSEGNPLSGDISDLKKAVRQGCNIRVGWGIYNEYKKDGLKQVITVEHAAQAQFITISKGHVFAQLSEIMGQAPSRELPHLNLIKTHSWYSILGTTGEMTQVYLDNKDVNQSDEFSDNVKMIWYVNLNDCDYSKNDDQPLY
;
A
#
# COMPACT_ATOMS: atom_id res chain seq x y z
N MET A 1 13.41 9.27 -78.45
CA MET A 1 12.96 10.62 -78.06
C MET A 1 11.54 10.42 -77.55
N VAL A 2 11.17 10.25 -76.28
CA VAL A 2 11.63 10.71 -74.95
C VAL A 2 11.27 9.55 -73.98
N ARG A 3 12.21 8.71 -73.52
CA ARG A 3 12.85 8.67 -72.18
C ARG A 3 12.08 9.26 -70.98
N SER A 4 11.75 8.37 -70.04
CA SER A 4 11.86 8.56 -68.59
C SER A 4 11.06 9.67 -67.91
N ILE A 5 9.77 9.45 -67.60
CA ILE A 5 9.11 10.07 -66.43
C ILE A 5 8.04 9.11 -65.87
N THR A 6 8.42 7.93 -65.37
CA THR A 6 7.50 7.11 -64.57
C THR A 6 8.26 6.12 -63.68
N MET A 7 9.33 6.56 -63.02
CA MET A 7 10.04 5.69 -62.08
C MET A 7 10.77 6.49 -61.01
N LEU A 8 10.07 7.40 -60.32
CA LEU A 8 10.68 8.14 -59.20
C LEU A 8 9.68 8.57 -58.11
N PHE A 9 8.68 7.73 -57.80
CA PHE A 9 7.80 7.99 -56.65
C PHE A 9 7.44 6.76 -55.81
N ILE A 10 8.10 5.62 -55.99
CA ILE A 10 7.83 4.39 -55.20
C ILE A 10 9.04 3.93 -54.36
N VAL A 11 10.23 4.50 -54.53
CA VAL A 11 11.44 4.08 -53.78
C VAL A 11 11.70 4.91 -52.52
N VAL A 12 11.00 6.03 -52.29
CA VAL A 12 11.22 6.90 -51.11
C VAL A 12 10.33 6.53 -49.91
N LEU A 13 9.38 5.60 -50.05
CA LEU A 13 8.49 5.19 -48.95
C LEU A 13 8.98 3.98 -48.13
N TRP A 14 10.16 3.43 -48.43
CA TRP A 14 10.77 2.31 -47.67
C TRP A 14 11.94 2.74 -46.78
N SER A 15 12.14 4.05 -46.61
CA SER A 15 13.21 4.61 -45.78
C SER A 15 12.68 5.46 -44.62
N SER A 16 11.39 5.34 -44.28
CA SER A 16 10.91 5.75 -42.96
C SER A 16 11.29 4.66 -41.97
N CYS A 17 12.53 4.77 -41.52
CA CYS A 17 13.11 4.25 -40.30
C CYS A 17 12.42 3.00 -39.74
N ASN A 18 13.12 1.88 -39.91
CA ASN A 18 13.46 1.04 -38.77
C ASN A 18 13.88 1.94 -37.59
N ILE A 19 12.90 2.50 -36.88
CA ILE A 19 13.02 2.74 -35.46
C ILE A 19 13.15 1.32 -34.93
N GLY A 20 14.40 0.87 -34.88
CA GLY A 20 14.77 -0.24 -34.04
C GLY A 20 14.11 0.08 -32.72
N LYS A 21 13.20 -0.79 -32.30
CA LYS A 21 12.81 -0.88 -30.91
C LYS A 21 14.11 -1.15 -30.17
N GLN A 22 14.84 -0.10 -29.83
CA GLN A 22 15.58 -0.09 -28.60
C GLN A 22 14.49 -0.33 -27.57
N HIS A 23 14.34 -1.61 -27.23
CA HIS A 23 13.99 -1.99 -25.88
C HIS A 23 15.00 -1.21 -25.03
N GLU A 24 14.63 0.00 -24.64
CA GLU A 24 15.23 0.65 -23.50
C GLU A 24 14.93 -0.30 -22.34
N ASN A 25 15.82 -1.27 -22.16
CA ASN A 25 16.04 -1.90 -20.87
C ASN A 25 16.68 -0.82 -19.98
N ALA A 26 15.94 0.24 -19.72
CA ALA A 26 16.07 1.00 -18.50
C ALA A 26 15.24 0.26 -17.45
N THR A 27 15.62 -1.00 -17.16
CA THR A 27 15.36 -1.53 -15.83
C THR A 27 16.29 -0.75 -14.90
N ASN A 28 15.89 0.49 -14.57
CA ASN A 28 16.10 0.92 -13.20
C ASN A 28 15.39 -0.16 -12.40
N GLU A 29 16.13 -1.19 -11.97
CA GLU A 29 15.59 -2.23 -11.11
C GLU A 29 15.17 -1.52 -9.84
N ILE A 30 13.89 -1.17 -9.78
CA ILE A 30 13.29 -0.58 -8.60
C ILE A 30 13.36 -1.66 -7.54
N LYS A 31 14.32 -1.50 -6.63
CA LYS A 31 14.60 -2.43 -5.54
C LYS A 31 14.08 -1.86 -4.23
N GLY A 32 13.72 -2.75 -3.32
CA GLY A 32 13.29 -2.40 -1.98
C GLY A 32 11.79 -2.10 -1.87
N TRP A 33 11.45 -1.29 -0.86
CA TRP A 33 10.08 -0.92 -0.53
C TRP A 33 9.47 0.03 -1.55
N GLN A 34 8.32 -0.34 -2.10
CA GLN A 34 7.55 0.47 -3.05
C GLN A 34 6.08 0.48 -2.66
N GLU A 35 5.41 1.61 -2.85
CA GLU A 35 3.94 1.64 -2.81
C GLU A 35 3.41 0.86 -4.01
N ILE A 36 2.58 -0.15 -3.76
CA ILE A 36 1.95 -0.96 -4.81
C ILE A 36 0.45 -0.66 -4.95
N TYR A 37 -0.17 -0.18 -3.87
CA TYR A 37 -1.59 0.06 -3.81
C TYR A 37 -1.92 1.07 -2.71
N ARG A 38 -2.94 1.90 -2.93
CA ARG A 38 -3.48 2.82 -1.94
C ARG A 38 -4.99 2.85 -2.07
N ASN A 39 -5.70 2.85 -0.94
CA ASN A 39 -7.14 3.00 -0.90
C ASN A 39 -7.56 4.15 0.02
N ASP A 40 -8.72 4.73 -0.25
CA ASP A 40 -9.37 5.66 0.66
C ASP A 40 -10.07 4.92 1.82
N SER A 41 -10.76 5.69 2.67
CA SER A 41 -11.51 5.21 3.82
C SER A 41 -12.74 4.37 3.44
N GLU A 42 -13.20 4.45 2.19
CA GLU A 42 -14.32 3.65 1.66
C GLU A 42 -13.82 2.41 0.90
N GLY A 43 -12.49 2.22 0.82
CA GLY A 43 -11.87 1.12 0.08
C GLY A 43 -11.75 1.36 -1.43
N ASN A 44 -12.05 2.57 -1.91
CA ASN A 44 -11.85 2.90 -3.31
C ASN A 44 -10.35 3.06 -3.60
N PRO A 45 -9.85 2.57 -4.75
CA PRO A 45 -8.46 2.73 -5.12
C PRO A 45 -8.11 4.20 -5.37
N LEU A 46 -7.04 4.67 -4.74
CA LEU A 46 -6.43 5.98 -4.97
C LEU A 46 -5.20 5.88 -5.87
N SER A 47 -4.48 4.76 -5.84
CA SER A 47 -3.33 4.44 -6.69
C SER A 47 -3.10 2.93 -6.77
N GLY A 48 -2.41 2.48 -7.83
CA GLY A 48 -2.08 1.08 -8.06
C GLY A 48 -3.27 0.19 -8.38
N ASP A 49 -3.03 -1.12 -8.51
CA ASP A 49 -4.06 -2.14 -8.71
C ASP A 49 -4.05 -3.13 -7.53
N ILE A 50 -5.22 -3.40 -6.95
CA ILE A 50 -5.36 -4.40 -5.88
C ILE A 50 -4.92 -5.81 -6.33
N SER A 51 -4.97 -6.08 -7.63
CA SER A 51 -4.48 -7.31 -8.25
C SER A 51 -2.97 -7.46 -8.09
N ASP A 52 -2.21 -6.37 -8.23
CA ASP A 52 -0.76 -6.38 -8.01
C ASP A 52 -0.42 -6.61 -6.54
N LEU A 53 -1.20 -6.04 -5.62
CA LEU A 53 -1.04 -6.34 -4.19
C LEU A 53 -1.35 -7.81 -3.87
N LYS A 54 -2.46 -8.36 -4.39
CA LYS A 54 -2.79 -9.79 -4.21
C LYS A 54 -1.71 -10.70 -4.80
N LYS A 55 -1.17 -10.31 -5.96
CA LYS A 55 -0.04 -10.99 -6.58
C LYS A 55 1.16 -10.98 -5.63
N ALA A 56 1.57 -9.81 -5.14
CA ALA A 56 2.68 -9.72 -4.18
C ALA A 56 2.49 -10.61 -2.93
N VAL A 57 1.27 -10.69 -2.40
CA VAL A 57 0.95 -11.61 -1.30
C VAL A 57 1.22 -13.07 -1.67
N ARG A 58 0.76 -13.50 -2.86
CA ARG A 58 0.90 -14.88 -3.33
C ARG A 58 2.34 -15.24 -3.75
N GLN A 59 3.12 -14.25 -4.19
CA GLN A 59 4.57 -14.38 -4.40
C GLN A 59 5.35 -14.44 -3.08
N GLY A 60 4.70 -14.25 -1.93
CA GLY A 60 5.33 -14.29 -0.61
C GLY A 60 6.16 -13.04 -0.31
N CYS A 61 5.89 -11.92 -0.97
CA CYS A 61 6.61 -10.68 -0.71
C CYS A 61 6.33 -10.16 0.71
N ASN A 62 7.31 -9.48 1.30
CA ASN A 62 7.09 -8.73 2.54
C ASN A 62 6.22 -7.50 2.29
N ILE A 63 5.18 -7.32 3.12
CA ILE A 63 4.22 -6.23 2.99
C ILE A 63 4.18 -5.35 4.25
N ARG A 64 4.12 -4.03 4.05
CA ARG A 64 3.81 -3.04 5.08
C ARG A 64 2.51 -2.33 4.73
N VAL A 65 1.77 -1.96 5.77
CA VAL A 65 0.61 -1.07 5.64
C VAL A 65 0.90 0.22 6.40
N GLY A 66 0.62 1.35 5.76
CA GLY A 66 0.67 2.67 6.36
C GLY A 66 -0.72 3.30 6.42
N TRP A 67 -1.02 4.02 7.49
CA TRP A 67 -2.29 4.71 7.69
C TRP A 67 -2.07 5.95 8.56
N GLY A 68 -3.04 6.85 8.58
CA GLY A 68 -2.98 8.06 9.40
C GLY A 68 -4.28 8.34 10.13
N ILE A 69 -4.16 8.98 11.28
CA ILE A 69 -5.27 9.45 12.11
C ILE A 69 -5.24 10.98 12.11
N TYR A 70 -6.39 11.60 11.89
CA TYR A 70 -6.59 13.05 11.91
C TYR A 70 -7.66 13.38 12.94
N ASN A 71 -7.31 14.18 13.95
CA ASN A 71 -8.24 14.58 15.00
C ASN A 71 -8.24 16.10 15.17
N GLU A 72 -9.43 16.69 15.15
CA GLU A 72 -9.64 18.11 15.47
C GLU A 72 -10.11 18.27 16.91
N TYR A 73 -9.60 19.27 17.61
CA TYR A 73 -10.05 19.61 18.96
C TYR A 73 -9.99 21.12 19.19
N LYS A 74 -10.54 21.59 20.31
CA LYS A 74 -10.48 23.01 20.70
C LYS A 74 -9.54 23.22 21.88
N LYS A 75 -8.67 24.24 21.80
CA LYS A 75 -7.86 24.75 22.91
C LYS A 75 -7.98 26.27 22.91
N ASP A 76 -8.37 26.85 24.04
CA ASP A 76 -8.56 28.30 24.20
C ASP A 76 -9.50 28.93 23.16
N GLY A 77 -10.56 28.19 22.79
CA GLY A 77 -11.54 28.62 21.78
C GLY A 77 -11.08 28.46 20.33
N LEU A 78 -9.81 28.11 20.08
CA LEU A 78 -9.25 27.91 18.75
C LEU A 78 -9.24 26.43 18.34
N LYS A 79 -9.52 26.17 17.07
CA LYS A 79 -9.42 24.84 16.46
C LYS A 79 -7.95 24.44 16.35
N GLN A 80 -7.65 23.25 16.83
CA GLN A 80 -6.35 22.60 16.79
C GLN A 80 -6.48 21.27 16.05
N VAL A 81 -5.36 20.79 15.50
CA VAL A 81 -5.29 19.55 14.74
C VAL A 81 -4.14 18.71 15.29
N ILE A 82 -4.39 17.42 15.46
CA ILE A 82 -3.36 16.41 15.69
C ILE A 82 -3.44 15.40 14.55
N THR A 83 -2.30 15.15 13.94
CA THR A 83 -2.12 14.08 12.95
C THR A 83 -1.10 13.09 13.46
N VAL A 84 -1.37 11.81 13.27
CA VAL A 84 -0.40 10.74 13.50
C VAL A 84 -0.38 9.86 12.27
N GLU A 85 0.80 9.49 11.81
CA GLU A 85 1.00 8.56 10.70
C GLU A 85 1.73 7.34 11.24
N HIS A 86 1.26 6.17 10.82
CA HIS A 86 1.78 4.88 11.21
C HIS A 86 2.18 4.10 9.96
N ALA A 87 3.22 3.28 10.08
CA ALA A 87 3.55 2.26 9.11
C ALA A 87 4.06 1.04 9.86
N ALA A 88 3.52 -0.14 9.54
CA ALA A 88 3.87 -1.37 10.21
C ALA A 88 4.02 -2.52 9.22
N GLN A 89 4.89 -3.47 9.56
CA GLN A 89 4.98 -4.75 8.85
C GLN A 89 3.71 -5.55 9.12
N ALA A 90 3.10 -6.12 8.08
CA ALA A 90 2.01 -7.07 8.25
C ALA A 90 2.59 -8.43 8.67
N GLN A 91 2.26 -8.91 9.87
CA GLN A 91 2.71 -10.23 10.33
C GLN A 91 1.86 -11.37 9.80
N PHE A 92 0.58 -11.11 9.55
CA PHE A 92 -0.34 -12.10 9.02
C PHE A 92 -1.22 -11.45 7.96
N ILE A 93 -1.27 -12.06 6.78
CA ILE A 93 -1.97 -11.52 5.61
C ILE A 93 -3.02 -12.50 5.13
N THR A 94 -4.22 -11.98 4.89
CA THR A 94 -5.35 -12.76 4.37
C THR A 94 -5.85 -12.14 3.07
N ILE A 95 -6.08 -12.96 2.04
CA ILE A 95 -6.89 -12.58 0.88
C ILE A 95 -8.29 -13.18 1.08
N SER A 96 -9.31 -12.34 1.16
CA SER A 96 -10.70 -12.78 1.30
C SER A 96 -11.63 -11.91 0.47
N LYS A 97 -12.54 -12.54 -0.29
CA LYS A 97 -13.52 -11.86 -1.15
C LYS A 97 -12.90 -10.78 -2.07
N GLY A 98 -11.68 -11.02 -2.55
CA GLY A 98 -10.96 -10.09 -3.44
C GLY A 98 -10.21 -8.95 -2.73
N HIS A 99 -10.31 -8.84 -1.41
CA HIS A 99 -9.59 -7.86 -0.59
C HIS A 99 -8.40 -8.47 0.13
N VAL A 100 -7.45 -7.62 0.51
CA VAL A 100 -6.25 -7.98 1.28
C VAL A 100 -6.39 -7.38 2.68
N PHE A 101 -6.10 -8.19 3.69
CA PHE A 101 -6.17 -7.81 5.10
C PHE A 101 -4.81 -8.06 5.75
N ALA A 102 -4.27 -7.04 6.40
CA ALA A 102 -3.04 -7.13 7.19
C ALA A 102 -3.40 -7.09 8.68
N GLN A 103 -3.07 -8.16 9.39
CA GLN A 103 -3.10 -8.17 10.85
C GLN A 103 -1.72 -7.78 11.38
N LEU A 104 -1.73 -6.83 12.31
CA LEU A 104 -0.56 -6.36 13.03
C LEU A 104 -0.33 -7.19 14.29
N SER A 105 0.93 -7.27 14.73
CA SER A 105 1.30 -7.76 16.05
C SER A 105 0.75 -6.84 17.12
N GLU A 106 0.77 -7.33 18.35
CA GLU A 106 0.53 -6.50 19.53
C GLU A 106 1.39 -5.24 19.50
N ILE A 107 0.76 -4.09 19.71
CA ILE A 107 1.42 -2.80 19.82
C ILE A 107 1.06 -2.21 21.19
N MET A 108 2.07 -1.80 21.97
CA MET A 108 1.86 -1.04 23.19
C MET A 108 1.17 0.28 22.85
N GLY A 109 0.16 0.67 23.63
CA GLY A 109 -0.58 1.91 23.39
C GLY A 109 0.34 3.13 23.29
N GLN A 110 0.00 4.05 22.40
CA GLN A 110 0.73 5.29 22.18
C GLN A 110 -0.23 6.48 22.23
N ALA A 111 0.21 7.60 22.81
CA ALA A 111 -0.52 8.86 22.78
C ALA A 111 0.40 10.01 22.37
N PRO A 112 0.08 10.76 21.30
CA PRO A 112 0.80 11.98 20.97
C PRO A 112 0.57 13.06 22.02
N SER A 113 1.62 13.80 22.35
CA SER A 113 1.50 15.04 23.13
C SER A 113 0.78 16.09 22.31
N ARG A 114 -0.09 16.86 22.97
CA ARG A 114 -0.81 17.99 22.35
C ARG A 114 0.04 19.25 22.25
N GLU A 115 1.20 19.29 22.92
CA GLU A 115 2.00 20.50 23.09
C GLU A 115 3.41 20.38 22.48
N LEU A 116 3.96 19.16 22.47
CA LEU A 116 5.33 18.89 22.03
C LEU A 116 5.32 17.79 20.96
N PRO A 117 6.29 17.76 20.03
CA PRO A 117 6.44 16.67 19.07
C PRO A 117 6.99 15.42 19.77
N HIS A 118 6.14 14.75 20.55
CA HIS A 118 6.48 13.63 21.41
C HIS A 118 5.36 12.59 21.48
N LEU A 119 5.73 11.30 21.56
CA LEU A 119 4.81 10.18 21.78
C LEU A 119 5.06 9.57 23.15
N ASN A 120 4.00 9.41 23.93
CA ASN A 120 4.04 8.71 25.21
C ASN A 120 3.62 7.26 25.03
N LEU A 121 4.28 6.34 25.74
CA LEU A 121 3.84 4.95 25.86
C LEU A 121 2.79 4.81 26.97
N ILE A 122 1.68 4.17 26.64
CA ILE A 122 0.60 3.83 27.56
C ILE A 122 0.82 2.39 28.01
N LYS A 123 1.21 2.21 29.28
CA LYS A 123 1.57 0.89 29.82
C LYS A 123 0.36 0.01 30.18
N THR A 124 -0.82 0.61 30.32
CA THR A 124 -2.02 -0.10 30.78
C THR A 124 -2.74 -0.84 29.67
N HIS A 125 -2.47 -0.53 28.40
CA HIS A 125 -3.12 -1.18 27.28
C HIS A 125 -2.14 -1.51 26.16
N SER A 126 -2.40 -2.61 25.48
CA SER A 126 -1.88 -2.90 24.16
C SER A 126 -3.04 -3.10 23.20
N TRP A 127 -2.76 -3.14 21.91
CA TRP A 127 -3.79 -3.37 20.92
C TRP A 127 -3.29 -4.21 19.74
N TYR A 128 -4.24 -4.92 19.14
CA TYR A 128 -4.10 -5.57 17.85
C TYR A 128 -4.93 -4.81 16.83
N SER A 129 -4.57 -4.89 15.55
CA SER A 129 -5.35 -4.29 14.47
C SER A 129 -5.36 -5.15 13.22
N ILE A 130 -6.49 -5.15 12.53
CA ILE A 130 -6.63 -5.64 11.16
C ILE A 130 -6.95 -4.44 10.28
N LEU A 131 -6.15 -4.26 9.23
CA LEU A 131 -6.34 -3.23 8.22
C LEU A 131 -6.69 -3.89 6.89
N GLY A 132 -7.80 -3.48 6.27
CA GLY A 132 -8.27 -4.04 5.00
C GLY A 132 -8.21 -3.05 3.85
N THR A 133 -7.98 -3.54 2.63
CA THR A 133 -8.14 -2.74 1.40
C THR A 133 -9.59 -2.27 1.17
N THR A 134 -10.52 -2.68 2.03
CA THR A 134 -11.89 -2.14 2.15
C THR A 134 -11.94 -0.76 2.80
N GLY A 135 -10.82 -0.24 3.29
CA GLY A 135 -10.76 0.99 4.09
C GLY A 135 -11.06 0.77 5.58
N GLU A 136 -11.54 -0.41 5.96
CA GLU A 136 -11.86 -0.73 7.35
C GLU A 136 -10.61 -1.10 8.15
N MET A 137 -10.48 -0.49 9.32
CA MET A 137 -9.53 -0.84 10.37
C MET A 137 -10.31 -1.27 11.60
N THR A 138 -10.13 -2.51 12.05
CA THR A 138 -10.67 -3.01 13.31
C THR A 138 -9.55 -3.15 14.33
N GLN A 139 -9.78 -2.71 15.55
CA GLN A 139 -8.83 -2.78 16.65
C GLN A 139 -9.45 -3.48 17.86
N VAL A 140 -8.61 -4.21 18.57
CA VAL A 140 -8.94 -4.75 19.90
C VAL A 140 -7.92 -4.21 20.87
N TYR A 141 -8.38 -3.46 21.87
CA TYR A 141 -7.57 -2.98 22.98
C TYR A 141 -7.65 -3.99 24.12
N LEU A 142 -6.52 -4.38 24.68
CA LEU A 142 -6.43 -5.27 25.83
C LEU A 142 -6.03 -4.47 27.07
N ASP A 143 -6.68 -4.73 28.21
CA ASP A 143 -6.16 -4.25 29.49
C ASP A 143 -5.01 -5.18 29.95
N ASN A 144 -3.83 -4.60 30.14
CA ASN A 144 -2.66 -5.35 30.58
C ASN A 144 -2.77 -5.87 32.03
N LYS A 145 -3.76 -5.42 32.81
CA LYS A 145 -4.06 -5.90 34.16
C LYS A 145 -5.10 -7.03 34.17
N ASP A 146 -5.96 -7.11 33.16
CA ASP A 146 -6.94 -8.19 32.99
C ASP A 146 -7.12 -8.50 31.50
N VAL A 147 -6.44 -9.55 31.05
CA VAL A 147 -6.42 -9.98 29.65
C VAL A 147 -7.78 -10.45 29.12
N ASN A 148 -8.78 -10.65 30.00
CA ASN A 148 -10.14 -10.97 29.58
C ASN A 148 -10.98 -9.72 29.32
N GLN A 149 -10.49 -8.54 29.70
CA GLN A 149 -11.13 -7.27 29.41
C GLN A 149 -10.56 -6.70 28.12
N SER A 150 -11.44 -6.53 27.13
CA SER A 150 -11.09 -5.93 25.85
C SER A 150 -12.18 -5.00 25.34
N ASP A 151 -11.76 -3.93 24.68
CA ASP A 151 -12.63 -3.03 23.94
C ASP A 151 -12.37 -3.20 22.44
N GLU A 152 -13.44 -3.36 21.67
CA GLU A 152 -13.38 -3.45 20.21
C GLU A 152 -13.76 -2.11 19.58
N PHE A 153 -13.01 -1.72 18.55
CA PHE A 153 -13.24 -0.49 17.80
C PHE A 153 -13.11 -0.76 16.31
N SER A 154 -13.94 -0.11 15.49
CA SER A 154 -13.79 -0.13 14.04
C SER A 154 -13.88 1.30 13.51
N ASP A 155 -13.04 1.62 12.54
CA ASP A 155 -12.98 2.91 11.87
C ASP A 155 -12.60 2.73 10.40
N ASN A 156 -12.84 3.77 9.61
CA ASN A 156 -12.56 3.81 8.19
C ASN A 156 -11.38 4.75 7.93
N VAL A 157 -10.25 4.19 7.49
CA VAL A 157 -8.99 4.93 7.32
C VAL A 157 -8.44 4.79 5.90
N LYS A 158 -7.73 5.82 5.44
CA LYS A 158 -6.94 5.75 4.21
C LYS A 158 -5.70 4.89 4.46
N MET A 159 -5.37 4.02 3.51
CA MET A 159 -4.26 3.08 3.66
C MET A 159 -3.33 3.11 2.46
N ILE A 160 -2.04 2.90 2.73
CA ILE A 160 -0.98 2.75 1.75
C ILE A 160 -0.35 1.37 1.95
N TRP A 161 -0.23 0.61 0.88
CA TRP A 161 0.33 -0.73 0.90
C TRP A 161 1.68 -0.72 0.21
N TYR A 162 2.69 -1.15 0.94
CA TYR A 162 4.05 -1.23 0.45
C TYR A 162 4.50 -2.68 0.32
N VAL A 163 5.24 -2.98 -0.72
CA VAL A 163 5.85 -4.28 -0.97
C VAL A 163 7.37 -4.11 -1.04
N ASN A 164 8.10 -5.01 -0.39
CA ASN A 164 9.53 -5.13 -0.65
C ASN A 164 9.76 -6.04 -1.85
N LEU A 165 10.07 -5.44 -3.00
CA LEU A 165 10.25 -6.17 -4.26
C LEU A 165 11.46 -7.12 -4.25
N ASN A 166 12.41 -6.93 -3.32
CA ASN A 166 13.55 -7.82 -3.20
C ASN A 166 13.19 -9.20 -2.61
N ASP A 167 12.04 -9.30 -1.93
CA ASP A 167 11.65 -10.51 -1.18
C ASP A 167 10.64 -11.37 -1.95
N CYS A 168 10.22 -10.93 -3.14
CA CYS A 168 9.22 -11.61 -3.95
C CYS A 168 9.79 -12.82 -4.71
N ASP A 169 9.07 -13.94 -4.70
CA ASP A 169 9.35 -15.08 -5.57
C ASP A 169 8.64 -14.93 -6.92
N TYR A 170 9.29 -14.22 -7.85
CA TYR A 170 8.77 -13.97 -9.20
C TYR A 170 8.69 -15.22 -10.09
N SER A 171 9.24 -16.36 -9.67
CA SER A 171 9.08 -17.61 -10.41
C SER A 171 7.66 -18.16 -10.32
N LYS A 172 6.88 -17.72 -9.33
CA LYS A 172 5.47 -18.06 -9.17
C LYS A 172 4.61 -17.22 -10.10
N ASN A 173 3.91 -17.90 -11.01
CA ASN A 173 2.83 -17.32 -11.81
C ASN A 173 1.50 -17.51 -11.05
N ASP A 174 1.00 -16.46 -10.43
CA ASP A 174 0.10 -16.56 -9.28
C ASP A 174 -1.14 -15.68 -9.38
N ASP A 175 -1.67 -15.57 -10.60
CA ASP A 175 -3.04 -15.09 -10.82
C ASP A 175 -4.09 -16.01 -10.14
N GLN A 176 -3.70 -17.23 -9.75
CA GLN A 176 -4.54 -18.22 -9.08
C GLN A 176 -4.41 -18.20 -7.54
N PRO A 177 -5.46 -18.63 -6.81
CA PRO A 177 -5.37 -18.90 -5.37
C PRO A 177 -4.29 -19.93 -5.00
N LEU A 178 -3.85 -19.95 -3.73
CA LEU A 178 -2.73 -20.78 -3.22
C LEU A 178 -3.06 -22.27 -2.98
N TYR A 179 -4.13 -22.82 -3.57
CA TYR A 179 -4.58 -24.20 -3.34
C TYR A 179 -4.51 -25.09 -4.59
#